data_AF-A0A958PRG3-F1
#
_entry.id   AF-A0A958PRG3-F1
#
_cell.length_a   1.000
_cell.length_b   1.000
_cell.length_c   1.000
_cell.angle_alpha   90.00
_cell.angle_beta   90.00
_cell.angle_gamma   90.00
#
_symmetry.space_group_name_H-M   'P 1'
#
loop_
_entity.id
_entity.type
_entity.pdbx_description
1 polymer ?
#
loop_
_entity_poly.entity_id
_entity_poly.type
_entity_poly.pdbx_seq_one_letter_code
_entity_poly.pdbx_strand_id
1 'polypeptide(L)'
;MHKRIRITFCLILMINIGGKFVDNEASGETHSTKGLQSWVEHLPDSPLKRGLNDYLDLLSYESPLTAGKHNHGLSGYFENEFQSNACFRELAISFYREVSMREPKYAKSRLSSQSKPPLGLRADIGLSAGLGEVDHLKSGWAWERALKTAKGDKNLAVALIGMCGHDDTAQGSFRYEDNSDSAKRHKAKKLADLKTKLKKELTLLENTPSTDLSSWGISQRIGALRGDISNLEAEEKTYSEFACPGRTSVFFVPNSLGVDISESLREKVVSVQAPKMGPSAIPAKYYHVYGSAFLTCRLIQKGVSPDQAVSIQANAARFYRGLRLCQKTSILLKERDQLLEVYRKYRKRFKMYPRGTNKVESIRLSRRPENFSTFFVDELERVVNSNACAGNREQSTNIKAAELTCDEIRKTLGKAADQPILNEDIDIFNKRISTLNAAYLYHKWYLGGRTFGMELPCTDARIFGPKTLLQSPRGRKVRTSKVTGSYCGSGFDKKSCMDARKILATWDIDFQWTIGQHITGAEFAKKHCSKVEEKTAQANTDSCRIRGGLGKSNGNR
;
A
#
# COMPACT_ATOMS: atom_id res chain seq x y z
N MET A 1 -37.11 0.13 -3.53
CA MET A 1 -36.73 -1.19 -4.12
C MET A 1 -35.26 -1.25 -4.60
N HIS A 2 -34.72 -0.24 -5.31
CA HIS A 2 -33.34 -0.26 -5.83
C HIS A 2 -32.19 -0.36 -4.81
N LYS A 3 -32.35 0.11 -3.55
CA LYS A 3 -31.32 -0.07 -2.50
C LYS A 3 -31.17 -1.52 -2.02
N ARG A 4 -32.24 -2.33 -2.02
CA ARG A 4 -32.19 -3.75 -1.61
C ARG A 4 -31.53 -4.60 -2.70
N ILE A 5 -31.81 -4.33 -3.98
CA ILE A 5 -31.18 -5.03 -5.12
C ILE A 5 -29.66 -4.81 -5.17
N ARG A 6 -29.15 -3.62 -4.82
CA ARG A 6 -27.69 -3.35 -4.77
C ARG A 6 -26.96 -4.16 -3.70
N ILE A 7 -27.57 -4.33 -2.53
CA ILE A 7 -26.97 -5.15 -1.44
C ILE A 7 -27.00 -6.62 -1.84
N THR A 8 -28.10 -7.11 -2.40
CA THR A 8 -28.22 -8.49 -2.88
C THR A 8 -27.24 -8.79 -4.02
N PHE A 9 -27.03 -7.87 -4.96
CA PHE A 9 -26.05 -8.05 -6.04
C PHE A 9 -24.60 -8.08 -5.53
N CYS A 10 -24.22 -7.20 -4.59
CA CYS A 10 -22.91 -7.26 -3.95
C CYS A 10 -22.74 -8.53 -3.12
N LEU A 11 -23.78 -8.97 -2.38
CA LEU A 11 -23.72 -10.21 -1.59
C LEU A 11 -23.60 -11.44 -2.49
N ILE A 12 -24.38 -11.52 -3.58
CA ILE A 12 -24.31 -12.61 -4.57
C ILE A 12 -22.97 -12.62 -5.30
N LEU A 13 -22.42 -11.44 -5.65
CA LEU A 13 -21.07 -11.32 -6.22
C LEU A 13 -20.03 -11.87 -5.26
N MET A 14 -20.11 -11.53 -3.97
CA MET A 14 -19.14 -11.99 -2.97
C MET A 14 -19.32 -13.46 -2.57
N ILE A 15 -20.55 -13.97 -2.54
CA ILE A 15 -20.86 -15.38 -2.25
C ILE A 15 -20.43 -16.30 -3.40
N ASN A 16 -20.69 -15.93 -4.66
CA ASN A 16 -20.27 -16.74 -5.82
C ASN A 16 -18.76 -16.75 -6.01
N ILE A 17 -18.06 -15.64 -5.71
CA ILE A 17 -16.60 -15.62 -5.71
C ILE A 17 -16.06 -16.47 -4.56
N GLY A 18 -16.64 -16.41 -3.36
CA GLY A 18 -16.19 -17.16 -2.17
C GLY A 18 -16.43 -18.67 -2.22
N GLY A 19 -17.48 -19.14 -2.90
CA GLY A 19 -17.81 -20.57 -3.01
C GLY A 19 -16.78 -21.40 -3.78
N LYS A 20 -16.11 -20.82 -4.79
CA LYS A 20 -15.06 -21.51 -5.56
C LYS A 20 -13.67 -21.46 -4.91
N PHE A 21 -13.50 -20.75 -3.80
CA PHE A 21 -12.24 -20.69 -3.04
C PHE A 21 -12.05 -21.89 -2.10
N VAL A 22 -13.10 -22.67 -1.81
CA VAL A 22 -13.12 -23.67 -0.72
C VAL A 22 -12.42 -24.98 -1.09
N ASP A 23 -12.30 -25.32 -2.37
CA ASP A 23 -11.88 -26.67 -2.76
C ASP A 23 -10.37 -26.88 -2.97
N ASN A 24 -9.50 -25.87 -2.85
CA ASN A 24 -8.08 -26.00 -3.25
C ASN A 24 -7.06 -25.20 -2.38
N GLU A 25 -7.09 -25.35 -1.05
CA GLU A 25 -6.13 -24.68 -0.13
C GLU A 25 -4.67 -25.18 -0.21
N ALA A 26 -4.35 -26.22 -0.99
CA ALA A 26 -3.04 -26.90 -0.92
C ALA A 26 -1.95 -26.40 -1.91
N SER A 27 -2.28 -25.65 -2.99
CA SER A 27 -1.33 -25.42 -4.09
C SER A 27 -0.69 -24.03 -4.18
N GLY A 28 -1.06 -23.06 -3.33
CA GLY A 28 -0.46 -21.71 -3.37
C GLY A 28 -0.69 -20.95 -4.69
N GLU A 29 -1.61 -21.42 -5.54
CA GLU A 29 -1.88 -20.82 -6.84
C GLU A 29 -2.75 -19.56 -6.80
N THR A 30 -2.66 -18.81 -7.90
CA THR A 30 -3.18 -17.46 -8.12
C THR A 30 -4.71 -17.40 -8.30
N HIS A 31 -5.47 -17.43 -7.20
CA HIS A 31 -6.95 -17.59 -7.29
C HIS A 31 -7.81 -16.31 -7.36
N SER A 32 -7.31 -15.11 -7.03
CA SER A 32 -8.19 -13.92 -6.92
C SER A 32 -8.71 -13.39 -8.26
N THR A 33 -7.91 -13.42 -9.32
CA THR A 33 -8.35 -13.01 -10.68
C THR A 33 -9.13 -14.12 -11.37
N LYS A 34 -8.74 -15.39 -11.20
CA LYS A 34 -9.47 -16.56 -11.73
C LYS A 34 -10.93 -16.61 -11.26
N GLY A 35 -11.21 -16.31 -9.98
CA GLY A 35 -12.58 -16.27 -9.45
C GLY A 35 -13.44 -15.17 -10.08
N LEU A 36 -12.87 -13.98 -10.26
CA LEU A 36 -13.56 -12.85 -10.89
C LEU A 36 -13.77 -13.06 -12.39
N GLN A 37 -12.76 -13.59 -13.09
CA GLN A 37 -12.83 -13.97 -14.50
C GLN A 37 -13.92 -15.01 -14.72
N SER A 38 -13.95 -16.07 -13.89
CA SER A 38 -15.00 -17.09 -13.97
C SER A 38 -16.40 -16.50 -13.79
N TRP A 39 -16.58 -15.52 -12.90
CA TRP A 39 -17.89 -14.85 -12.78
C TRP A 39 -18.26 -14.04 -14.03
N VAL A 40 -17.30 -13.31 -14.62
CA VAL A 40 -17.53 -12.53 -15.85
C VAL A 40 -17.88 -13.44 -17.04
N GLU A 41 -17.30 -14.64 -17.11
CA GLU A 41 -17.61 -15.63 -18.15
C GLU A 41 -19.09 -16.04 -18.17
N HIS A 42 -19.75 -16.07 -17.00
CA HIS A 42 -21.17 -16.43 -16.87
C HIS A 42 -22.13 -15.26 -17.17
N LEU A 43 -21.63 -14.05 -17.39
CA LEU A 43 -22.48 -12.94 -17.81
C LEU A 43 -22.96 -13.15 -19.26
N PRO A 44 -24.17 -12.71 -19.60
CA PRO A 44 -24.62 -12.71 -21.00
C PRO A 44 -23.74 -11.79 -21.84
N ASP A 45 -23.58 -12.13 -23.11
CA ASP A 45 -22.79 -11.35 -24.06
C ASP A 45 -23.39 -9.95 -24.21
N SER A 46 -22.74 -8.98 -23.58
CA SER A 46 -23.25 -7.64 -23.37
C SER A 46 -22.09 -6.64 -23.32
N PRO A 47 -22.35 -5.32 -23.48
CA PRO A 47 -21.34 -4.30 -23.24
C PRO A 47 -20.72 -4.39 -21.84
N LEU A 48 -21.50 -4.82 -20.84
CA LEU A 48 -21.01 -5.06 -19.48
C LEU A 48 -19.96 -6.17 -19.43
N LYS A 49 -20.25 -7.35 -20.01
CA LYS A 49 -19.29 -8.46 -20.08
C LYS A 49 -18.00 -8.07 -20.81
N ARG A 50 -18.13 -7.43 -21.98
CA ARG A 50 -16.97 -6.98 -22.76
C ARG A 50 -16.14 -5.94 -22.02
N GLY A 51 -16.79 -4.97 -21.40
CA GLY A 51 -16.12 -3.95 -20.59
C GLY A 51 -15.41 -4.54 -19.37
N LEU A 52 -16.03 -5.52 -18.69
CA LEU A 52 -15.41 -6.20 -17.56
C LEU A 52 -14.23 -7.08 -17.98
N ASN A 53 -14.30 -7.79 -19.11
CA ASN A 53 -13.16 -8.52 -19.64
C ASN A 53 -11.98 -7.57 -19.95
N ASP A 54 -12.21 -6.49 -20.71
CA ASP A 54 -11.17 -5.49 -21.01
C ASP A 54 -10.59 -4.88 -19.72
N TYR A 55 -11.45 -4.64 -18.73
CA TYR A 55 -11.04 -4.14 -17.43
C TYR A 55 -10.15 -5.13 -16.66
N LEU A 56 -10.50 -6.42 -16.66
CA LEU A 56 -9.70 -7.46 -16.01
C LEU A 56 -8.37 -7.69 -16.72
N ASP A 57 -8.38 -7.65 -18.04
CA ASP A 57 -7.19 -7.72 -18.88
C ASP A 57 -6.21 -6.57 -18.55
N LEU A 58 -6.73 -5.34 -18.40
CA LEU A 58 -5.95 -4.18 -17.97
C LEU A 58 -5.44 -4.29 -16.53
N LEU A 59 -6.14 -5.03 -15.67
CA LEU A 59 -5.73 -5.23 -14.29
C LEU A 59 -4.75 -6.40 -14.11
N SER A 60 -4.51 -7.22 -15.15
CA SER A 60 -3.75 -8.47 -15.12
C SER A 60 -2.66 -8.47 -14.05
N TYR A 61 -2.98 -9.09 -12.92
CA TYR A 61 -2.05 -9.27 -11.81
C TYR A 61 -1.32 -10.59 -12.01
N GLU A 62 0.00 -10.56 -12.01
CA GLU A 62 0.82 -11.79 -12.04
C GLU A 62 0.52 -12.72 -10.85
N SER A 63 0.03 -12.17 -9.73
CA SER A 63 -0.39 -12.92 -8.55
C SER A 63 -1.38 -12.17 -7.66
N PRO A 64 -2.28 -12.84 -6.91
CA PRO A 64 -3.05 -12.23 -5.83
C PRO A 64 -2.18 -11.54 -4.77
N LEU A 65 -0.93 -11.97 -4.59
CA LEU A 65 0.04 -11.36 -3.67
C LEU A 65 0.64 -10.05 -4.21
N THR A 66 0.59 -9.85 -5.53
CA THR A 66 0.97 -8.60 -6.20
C THR A 66 -0.23 -7.71 -6.50
N ALA A 67 -1.46 -8.26 -6.41
CA ALA A 67 -2.71 -7.51 -6.50
C ALA A 67 -2.73 -6.36 -5.47
N GLY A 68 -2.46 -5.16 -5.99
CA GLY A 68 -2.39 -3.91 -5.24
C GLY A 68 -1.08 -3.52 -4.59
N LYS A 69 0.02 -4.17 -4.99
CA LYS A 69 1.37 -3.61 -4.82
C LYS A 69 1.78 -2.73 -5.99
N HIS A 70 1.50 -3.16 -7.21
CA HIS A 70 1.89 -2.47 -8.44
C HIS A 70 0.80 -2.63 -9.50
N ASN A 71 0.55 -1.58 -10.28
CA ASN A 71 -0.41 -1.60 -11.39
C ASN A 71 0.21 -2.14 -12.70
N HIS A 72 0.91 -3.28 -12.64
CA HIS A 72 1.66 -3.85 -13.77
C HIS A 72 0.84 -4.01 -15.06
N GLY A 73 -0.43 -4.43 -14.97
CA GLY A 73 -1.30 -4.56 -16.15
C GLY A 73 -1.55 -3.22 -16.85
N LEU A 74 -1.76 -2.13 -16.09
CA LEU A 74 -1.90 -0.79 -16.66
C LEU A 74 -0.57 -0.30 -17.22
N SER A 75 0.54 -0.51 -16.50
CA SER A 75 1.87 -0.15 -16.99
C SER A 75 2.18 -0.85 -18.31
N GLY A 76 1.93 -2.16 -18.38
CA GLY A 76 2.16 -2.97 -19.58
C GLY A 76 1.23 -2.57 -20.74
N TYR A 77 -0.03 -2.24 -20.45
CA TYR A 77 -0.94 -1.68 -21.46
C TYR A 77 -0.39 -0.38 -22.05
N PHE A 78 0.00 0.57 -21.20
CA PHE A 78 0.53 1.84 -21.68
C PHE A 78 1.90 1.70 -22.35
N GLU A 79 2.75 0.78 -21.90
CA GLU A 79 4.02 0.47 -22.54
C GLU A 79 3.79 -0.06 -23.96
N ASN A 80 2.86 -0.99 -24.13
CA ASN A 80 2.47 -1.51 -25.44
C ASN A 80 1.87 -0.42 -26.34
N GLU A 81 0.95 0.41 -25.84
CA GLU A 81 0.41 1.53 -26.61
C GLU A 81 1.51 2.53 -26.99
N PHE A 82 2.41 2.87 -26.06
CA PHE A 82 3.51 3.81 -26.30
C PHE A 82 4.52 3.28 -27.33
N GLN A 83 4.81 1.98 -27.32
CA GLN A 83 5.70 1.35 -28.30
C GLN A 83 5.03 1.24 -29.68
N SER A 84 3.80 0.72 -29.73
CA SER A 84 3.11 0.37 -30.98
C SER A 84 2.39 1.54 -31.66
N ASN A 85 2.11 2.63 -30.95
CA ASN A 85 1.37 3.79 -31.46
C ASN A 85 2.24 5.05 -31.41
N ALA A 86 2.96 5.33 -32.51
CA ALA A 86 3.83 6.50 -32.63
C ALA A 86 3.08 7.82 -32.39
N CYS A 87 1.83 7.91 -32.85
CA CYS A 87 0.99 9.08 -32.68
C CYS A 87 0.69 9.35 -31.19
N PHE A 88 0.26 8.31 -30.45
CA PHE A 88 0.05 8.41 -29.00
C PHE A 88 1.34 8.76 -28.26
N ARG A 89 2.45 8.11 -28.63
CA ARG A 89 3.77 8.38 -28.06
C ARG A 89 4.19 9.84 -28.17
N GLU A 90 4.11 10.43 -29.37
CA GLU A 90 4.49 11.83 -29.56
C GLU A 90 3.62 12.78 -28.73
N LEU A 91 2.31 12.50 -28.65
CA LEU A 91 1.41 13.26 -27.79
C LEU A 91 1.74 13.11 -26.30
N ALA A 92 2.08 11.91 -25.84
CA ALA A 92 2.49 11.65 -24.47
C ALA A 92 3.80 12.38 -24.12
N ILE A 93 4.82 12.28 -24.99
CA ILE A 93 6.09 12.99 -24.82
C ILE A 93 5.84 14.50 -24.75
N SER A 94 5.03 15.05 -25.65
CA SER A 94 4.68 16.47 -25.66
C SER A 94 3.95 16.89 -24.38
N PHE A 95 2.90 16.15 -23.99
CA PHE A 95 2.11 16.44 -22.80
C PHE A 95 2.98 16.46 -21.54
N TYR A 96 3.78 15.42 -21.33
CA TYR A 96 4.56 15.29 -20.10
C TYR A 96 5.82 16.16 -20.07
N ARG A 97 6.40 16.51 -21.22
CA ARG A 97 7.42 17.56 -21.27
C ARG A 97 6.87 18.88 -20.72
N GLU A 98 5.63 19.20 -21.06
CA GLU A 98 4.97 20.43 -20.62
C GLU A 98 4.53 20.38 -19.16
N VAL A 99 4.16 19.21 -18.64
CA VAL A 99 3.98 18.96 -17.20
C VAL A 99 5.29 19.24 -16.46
N SER A 100 6.40 18.68 -16.92
CA SER A 100 7.72 18.86 -16.30
C SER A 100 8.20 20.31 -16.32
N MET A 101 7.89 21.08 -17.37
CA MET A 101 8.22 22.52 -17.43
C MET A 101 7.43 23.36 -16.42
N ARG A 102 6.27 22.89 -15.97
CA ARG A 102 5.43 23.57 -14.99
C ARG A 102 5.68 23.12 -13.56
N GLU A 103 6.61 22.20 -13.32
CA GLU A 103 7.01 21.89 -11.96
C GLU A 103 7.71 23.14 -11.37
N PRO A 104 7.12 23.79 -10.35
CA PRO A 104 7.81 24.87 -9.67
C PRO A 104 9.13 24.35 -9.07
N LYS A 105 10.03 25.29 -8.73
CA LYS A 105 11.22 25.03 -7.90
C LYS A 105 10.89 24.34 -6.54
N TYR A 106 9.62 24.09 -6.23
CA TYR A 106 9.10 23.31 -5.11
C TYR A 106 9.76 21.94 -4.93
N ALA A 107 10.00 21.21 -6.03
CA ALA A 107 10.75 19.96 -5.96
C ALA A 107 12.20 20.20 -5.47
N LYS A 108 12.83 21.30 -5.91
CA LYS A 108 14.21 21.64 -5.55
C LYS A 108 14.36 22.18 -4.11
N SER A 109 13.41 22.97 -3.58
CA SER A 109 13.54 23.61 -2.25
C SER A 109 13.32 22.66 -1.06
N ARG A 110 12.41 21.67 -1.18
CA ARG A 110 12.22 20.62 -0.15
C ARG A 110 13.32 19.56 -0.18
N LEU A 111 13.90 19.28 -1.35
CA LEU A 111 15.03 18.36 -1.48
C LEU A 111 16.35 18.96 -0.98
N SER A 112 16.52 20.29 -1.02
CA SER A 112 17.77 20.95 -0.62
C SER A 112 17.87 21.30 0.86
N SER A 113 16.77 21.30 1.61
CA SER A 113 16.73 21.79 3.01
C SER A 113 16.67 20.69 4.08
N GLN A 114 16.56 19.41 3.71
CA GLN A 114 16.49 18.30 4.66
C GLN A 114 17.51 17.22 4.32
N SER A 115 18.47 16.98 5.22
CA SER A 115 19.56 16.00 5.07
C SER A 115 19.08 14.54 4.97
N LYS A 116 17.79 14.29 5.22
CA LYS A 116 17.06 13.09 4.84
C LYS A 116 15.66 13.50 4.36
N PRO A 117 15.32 13.41 3.07
CA PRO A 117 13.94 13.63 2.66
C PRO A 117 13.04 12.62 3.38
N PRO A 118 11.96 13.03 4.06
CA PRO A 118 11.08 12.10 4.75
C PRO A 118 10.59 11.04 3.76
N LEU A 119 10.55 9.79 4.21
CA LEU A 119 9.98 8.66 3.45
C LEU A 119 8.61 9.09 2.88
N GLY A 120 8.50 9.16 1.55
CA GLY A 120 7.20 9.37 0.88
C GLY A 120 6.85 10.81 0.49
N LEU A 121 7.82 11.59 0.00
CA LEU A 121 7.59 12.86 -0.73
C LEU A 121 6.51 12.71 -1.81
N ARG A 122 5.26 12.92 -1.44
CA ARG A 122 4.09 13.09 -2.32
C ARG A 122 3.49 14.44 -1.99
N ALA A 123 2.75 15.03 -2.92
CA ALA A 123 1.86 16.13 -2.57
C ALA A 123 0.99 15.71 -1.38
N ASP A 124 0.88 16.55 -0.37
CA ASP A 124 -0.03 16.30 0.75
C ASP A 124 -1.47 16.67 0.38
N ILE A 125 -2.44 16.16 1.13
CA ILE A 125 -3.88 16.34 0.88
C ILE A 125 -4.35 17.78 1.17
N GLY A 126 -3.50 18.61 1.78
CA GLY A 126 -3.75 20.02 2.03
C GLY A 126 -3.32 20.93 0.88
N LEU A 127 -2.42 20.46 0.00
CA LEU A 127 -2.11 21.14 -1.25
C LEU A 127 -3.26 21.01 -2.23
N SER A 128 -3.42 22.00 -3.11
CA SER A 128 -4.42 21.96 -4.18
C SER A 128 -4.01 22.92 -5.28
N ALA A 129 -4.18 22.49 -6.53
CA ALA A 129 -4.04 23.41 -7.67
C ALA A 129 -4.98 24.61 -7.48
N GLY A 130 -4.43 25.80 -7.58
CA GLY A 130 -5.14 27.08 -7.53
C GLY A 130 -5.19 27.68 -6.13
N LEU A 131 -4.56 27.04 -5.14
CA LEU A 131 -4.57 27.47 -3.74
C LEU A 131 -3.16 27.40 -3.13
N GLY A 132 -2.88 28.33 -2.21
CA GLY A 132 -1.67 28.33 -1.39
C GLY A 132 -0.38 28.28 -2.23
N GLU A 133 0.49 27.31 -1.94
CA GLU A 133 1.79 27.13 -2.61
C GLU A 133 1.68 26.70 -4.10
N VAL A 134 0.48 26.37 -4.57
CA VAL A 134 0.21 25.90 -5.93
C VAL A 134 -0.84 26.79 -6.64
N ASP A 135 -0.95 28.05 -6.24
CA ASP A 135 -1.85 29.07 -6.81
C ASP A 135 -1.57 29.38 -8.29
N HIS A 136 -0.30 29.33 -8.70
CA HIS A 136 0.15 29.51 -10.08
C HIS A 136 -0.37 28.44 -11.06
N LEU A 137 -0.92 27.33 -10.57
CA LEU A 137 -1.62 26.33 -11.39
C LEU A 137 -3.10 26.45 -11.14
N LYS A 138 -3.89 26.85 -12.14
CA LYS A 138 -5.35 26.84 -11.98
C LYS A 138 -5.91 25.43 -11.74
N SER A 139 -7.05 25.36 -11.06
CA SER A 139 -7.85 24.13 -10.98
C SER A 139 -8.15 23.62 -12.41
N GLY A 140 -7.94 22.33 -12.65
CA GLY A 140 -8.13 21.70 -13.97
C GLY A 140 -6.98 21.85 -14.96
N TRP A 141 -5.84 22.43 -14.57
CA TRP A 141 -4.73 22.68 -15.50
C TRP A 141 -4.22 21.43 -16.25
N ALA A 142 -4.17 20.27 -15.58
CA ALA A 142 -3.66 19.04 -16.19
C ALA A 142 -4.67 18.50 -17.21
N TRP A 143 -5.96 18.61 -16.90
CA TRP A 143 -7.04 18.26 -17.83
C TRP A 143 -7.03 19.13 -19.08
N GLU A 144 -7.02 20.45 -18.91
CA GLU A 144 -7.01 21.36 -20.05
C GLU A 144 -5.77 21.15 -20.95
N ARG A 145 -4.63 20.87 -20.33
CA ARG A 145 -3.40 20.61 -21.04
C ARG A 145 -3.48 19.32 -21.85
N ALA A 146 -3.96 18.25 -21.23
CA ALA A 146 -4.18 16.98 -21.92
C ALA A 146 -5.18 17.13 -23.08
N LEU A 147 -6.26 17.89 -22.88
CA LEU A 147 -7.27 18.16 -23.91
C LEU A 147 -6.70 18.95 -25.08
N LYS A 148 -5.89 19.98 -24.80
CA LYS A 148 -5.18 20.74 -25.83
C LYS A 148 -4.23 19.83 -26.63
N THR A 149 -3.43 19.01 -25.95
CA THR A 149 -2.49 18.09 -26.60
C THR A 149 -3.23 17.04 -27.44
N ALA A 150 -4.36 16.52 -26.94
CA ALA A 150 -5.24 15.60 -27.65
C ALA A 150 -6.12 16.28 -28.73
N LYS A 151 -5.91 17.56 -29.04
CA LYS A 151 -6.68 18.34 -30.04
C LYS A 151 -8.20 18.26 -29.81
N GLY A 152 -8.64 18.27 -28.55
CA GLY A 152 -10.05 18.20 -28.17
C GLY A 152 -10.61 16.77 -28.02
N ASP A 153 -9.86 15.73 -28.36
CA ASP A 153 -10.29 14.34 -28.09
C ASP A 153 -10.22 14.06 -26.58
N LYS A 154 -11.39 13.99 -25.95
CA LYS A 154 -11.53 13.79 -24.51
C LYS A 154 -11.08 12.39 -24.07
N ASN A 155 -11.32 11.37 -24.90
CA ASN A 155 -10.95 9.99 -24.60
C ASN A 155 -9.42 9.83 -24.59
N LEU A 156 -8.77 10.41 -25.59
CA LEU A 156 -7.31 10.46 -25.69
C LEU A 156 -6.69 11.32 -24.59
N ALA A 157 -7.29 12.47 -24.24
CA ALA A 157 -6.83 13.30 -23.14
C ALA A 157 -6.83 12.56 -21.80
N VAL A 158 -7.89 11.81 -21.49
CA VAL A 158 -7.95 10.98 -20.27
C VAL A 158 -6.88 9.88 -20.29
N ALA A 159 -6.58 9.30 -21.45
CA ALA A 159 -5.52 8.30 -21.55
C ALA A 159 -4.11 8.90 -21.43
N LEU A 160 -3.87 10.10 -21.97
CA LEU A 160 -2.63 10.85 -21.75
C LEU A 160 -2.41 11.11 -20.26
N ILE A 161 -3.45 11.47 -19.51
CA ILE A 161 -3.40 11.61 -18.04
C ILE A 161 -3.14 10.26 -17.37
N GLY A 162 -3.84 9.22 -17.82
CA GLY A 162 -3.79 7.87 -17.26
C GLY A 162 -2.40 7.26 -17.31
N MET A 163 -1.64 7.49 -18.40
CA MET A 163 -0.34 6.85 -18.68
C MET A 163 0.66 6.96 -17.53
N CYS A 164 0.91 8.17 -17.03
CA CYS A 164 1.71 8.40 -15.82
C CYS A 164 0.84 8.73 -14.59
N GLY A 165 -0.48 8.58 -14.71
CA GLY A 165 -1.40 8.93 -13.65
C GLY A 165 -1.75 7.76 -12.75
N HIS A 166 -1.57 6.52 -13.20
CA HIS A 166 -2.20 5.38 -12.53
C HIS A 166 -1.41 4.81 -11.35
N ASP A 167 -0.09 5.02 -11.25
CA ASP A 167 0.73 4.47 -10.14
C ASP A 167 2.06 5.21 -9.97
N ASP A 168 2.22 6.00 -8.90
CA ASP A 168 3.42 6.81 -8.68
C ASP A 168 4.70 6.04 -8.27
N THR A 169 4.64 4.71 -8.24
CA THR A 169 5.78 3.83 -7.95
C THR A 169 6.10 2.85 -9.08
N ALA A 170 5.14 2.56 -9.96
CA ALA A 170 5.28 1.59 -11.04
C ALA A 170 4.59 2.08 -12.32
N GLN A 171 5.04 3.21 -12.86
CA GLN A 171 4.45 3.82 -14.06
C GLN A 171 4.78 3.06 -15.36
N GLY A 172 5.66 2.05 -15.34
CA GLY A 172 6.17 1.37 -16.55
C GLY A 172 7.51 1.91 -17.04
N SER A 173 8.15 1.18 -17.97
CA SER A 173 9.40 1.58 -18.61
C SER A 173 9.13 1.99 -20.05
N PHE A 174 8.88 3.28 -20.28
CA PHE A 174 8.51 3.75 -21.60
C PHE A 174 9.75 3.95 -22.47
N ARG A 175 10.09 2.92 -23.24
CA ARG A 175 11.15 2.94 -24.24
C ARG A 175 10.58 2.92 -25.64
N TYR A 176 11.23 3.61 -26.56
CA TYR A 176 10.83 3.63 -27.96
C TYR A 176 12.04 3.75 -28.88
N GLU A 177 11.92 3.17 -30.06
CA GLU A 177 12.89 3.36 -31.13
C GLU A 177 12.83 4.82 -31.61
N ASP A 178 13.96 5.52 -31.50
CA ASP A 178 14.12 6.94 -31.81
C ASP A 178 15.30 7.09 -32.76
N ASN A 179 15.01 7.13 -34.05
CA ASN A 179 16.03 7.26 -35.10
C ASN A 179 16.38 8.73 -35.39
N SER A 180 15.99 9.68 -34.53
CA SER A 180 16.33 11.09 -34.68
C SER A 180 17.83 11.34 -34.54
N ASP A 181 18.33 12.40 -35.18
CA ASP A 181 19.73 12.81 -35.03
C ASP A 181 20.07 13.17 -33.58
N SER A 182 19.09 13.64 -32.81
CA SER A 182 19.26 13.93 -31.39
C SER A 182 19.57 12.65 -30.60
N ALA A 183 18.81 11.58 -30.83
CA ALA A 183 19.04 10.29 -30.18
C ALA A 183 20.37 9.66 -30.62
N LYS A 184 20.70 9.72 -31.91
CA LYS A 184 22.00 9.26 -32.44
C LYS A 184 23.18 10.01 -31.80
N ARG A 185 23.09 11.35 -31.70
CA ARG A 185 24.10 12.18 -31.01
C ARG A 185 24.19 11.84 -29.52
N HIS A 186 23.06 11.61 -28.85
CA HIS A 186 23.05 11.23 -27.44
C HIS A 186 23.72 9.87 -27.22
N LYS A 187 23.43 8.88 -28.06
CA LYS A 187 24.10 7.57 -28.06
C LYS A 187 25.61 7.71 -28.28
N ALA A 188 26.02 8.47 -29.30
CA ALA A 188 27.44 8.72 -29.59
C ALA A 188 28.15 9.39 -28.40
N LYS A 189 27.51 10.36 -27.75
CA LYS A 189 28.03 11.00 -26.54
C LYS A 189 28.15 10.02 -25.37
N LYS A 190 27.11 9.23 -25.09
CA LYS A 190 27.11 8.22 -24.02
C LYS A 190 28.21 7.19 -24.25
N LEU A 191 28.42 6.77 -25.50
CA LEU A 191 29.50 5.86 -25.88
C LEU A 191 30.89 6.49 -25.62
N ALA A 192 31.08 7.75 -26.00
CA ALA A 192 32.33 8.49 -25.73
C ALA A 192 32.60 8.66 -24.22
N ASP A 193 31.56 8.94 -23.43
CA ASP A 193 31.65 9.05 -21.97
C ASP A 193 32.03 7.71 -21.33
N LEU A 194 31.40 6.61 -21.75
CA LEU A 194 31.72 5.24 -21.28
C LEU A 194 33.15 4.84 -21.64
N LYS A 195 33.60 5.09 -22.88
CA LYS A 195 34.99 4.84 -23.31
C LYS A 195 36.00 5.63 -22.47
N THR A 196 35.66 6.87 -22.12
CA THR A 196 36.48 7.72 -21.25
C THR A 196 36.54 7.17 -19.81
N LYS A 197 35.41 6.72 -19.25
CA LYS A 197 35.37 6.05 -17.93
C LYS A 197 36.18 4.76 -17.92
N LEU A 198 36.05 3.94 -18.97
CA LEU A 198 36.81 2.70 -19.13
C LEU A 198 38.32 3.00 -19.15
N LYS A 199 38.76 4.01 -19.90
CA LYS A 199 40.17 4.42 -19.92
C LYS A 199 40.67 4.82 -18.54
N LYS A 200 39.87 5.56 -17.76
CA LYS A 200 40.23 5.95 -16.37
C LYS A 200 40.36 4.74 -15.45
N GLU A 201 39.42 3.80 -15.49
CA GLU A 201 39.49 2.58 -14.66
C GLU A 201 40.65 1.67 -15.08
N LEU A 202 40.98 1.58 -16.37
CA LEU A 202 42.17 0.86 -16.84
C LEU A 202 43.46 1.48 -16.30
N THR A 203 43.62 2.80 -16.39
CA THR A 203 44.78 3.50 -15.80
C THR A 203 44.82 3.33 -14.28
N LEU A 204 43.67 3.29 -13.60
CA LEU A 204 43.64 3.02 -12.17
C LEU A 204 44.12 1.59 -11.86
N LEU A 205 43.68 0.59 -12.64
CA LEU A 205 44.12 -0.79 -12.48
C LEU A 205 45.63 -0.94 -12.71
N GLU A 206 46.18 -0.30 -13.74
CA GLU A 206 47.62 -0.31 -14.04
C GLU A 206 48.48 0.23 -12.89
N ASN A 207 47.95 1.23 -12.17
CA ASN A 207 48.64 1.84 -11.02
C ASN A 207 48.32 1.16 -9.68
N THR A 208 47.46 0.13 -9.67
CA THR A 208 47.07 -0.61 -8.47
C THR A 208 47.84 -1.93 -8.40
N PRO A 209 48.58 -2.22 -7.32
CA PRO A 209 49.29 -3.49 -7.17
C PRO A 209 48.33 -4.68 -7.33
N SER A 210 48.74 -5.70 -8.09
CA SER A 210 47.91 -6.88 -8.41
C SER A 210 47.54 -7.72 -7.18
N THR A 211 48.21 -7.52 -6.06
CA THR A 211 47.95 -8.18 -4.77
C THR A 211 46.90 -7.46 -3.91
N ASP A 212 46.45 -6.28 -4.31
CA ASP A 212 45.42 -5.53 -3.58
C ASP A 212 44.02 -6.04 -3.94
N LEU A 213 43.18 -6.28 -2.93
CA LEU A 213 41.76 -6.60 -3.08
C LEU A 213 41.01 -5.53 -3.89
N SER A 214 41.50 -4.28 -3.89
CA SER A 214 40.95 -3.20 -4.70
C SER A 214 41.07 -3.45 -6.22
N SER A 215 42.11 -4.17 -6.67
CA SER A 215 42.35 -4.52 -8.09
C SER A 215 41.24 -5.41 -8.66
N TRP A 216 40.70 -6.32 -7.84
CA TRP A 216 39.56 -7.15 -8.20
C TRP A 216 38.30 -6.31 -8.41
N GLY A 217 38.03 -5.37 -7.48
CA GLY A 217 36.91 -4.44 -7.61
C GLY A 217 37.00 -3.55 -8.85
N ILE A 218 38.20 -3.08 -9.21
CA ILE A 218 38.44 -2.32 -10.44
C ILE A 218 38.18 -3.18 -11.68
N SER A 219 38.67 -4.43 -11.68
CA SER A 219 38.50 -5.38 -12.78
C SER A 219 37.02 -5.73 -13.05
N GLN A 220 36.20 -5.89 -12.00
CA GLN A 220 34.75 -6.07 -12.13
C GLN A 220 34.08 -4.85 -12.79
N ARG A 221 34.47 -3.63 -12.41
CA ARG A 221 33.95 -2.39 -13.04
C ARG A 221 34.37 -2.26 -14.50
N ILE A 222 35.62 -2.62 -14.83
CA ILE A 222 36.11 -2.67 -16.22
C ILE A 222 35.29 -3.66 -17.05
N GLY A 223 35.04 -4.86 -16.52
CA GLY A 223 34.21 -5.88 -17.16
C GLY A 223 32.80 -5.35 -17.45
N ALA A 224 32.16 -4.73 -16.47
CA ALA A 224 30.84 -4.11 -16.63
C ALA A 224 30.85 -2.99 -17.69
N LEU A 225 31.84 -2.09 -17.67
CA LEU A 225 31.97 -1.01 -18.66
C LEU A 225 32.19 -1.54 -20.08
N ARG A 226 33.00 -2.59 -20.26
CA ARG A 226 33.19 -3.25 -21.55
C ARG A 226 31.89 -3.87 -22.05
N GLY A 227 31.13 -4.52 -21.17
CA GLY A 227 29.79 -5.03 -21.47
C GLY A 227 28.85 -3.92 -21.94
N ASP A 228 28.77 -2.82 -21.20
CA ASP A 228 27.93 -1.67 -21.55
C ASP A 228 28.32 -1.04 -22.90
N ILE A 229 29.63 -0.89 -23.17
CA ILE A 229 30.14 -0.38 -24.45
C ILE A 229 29.76 -1.32 -25.58
N SER A 230 30.05 -2.62 -25.44
CA SER A 230 29.77 -3.61 -26.48
C SER A 230 28.26 -3.70 -26.78
N ASN A 231 27.42 -3.66 -25.74
CA ASN A 231 25.97 -3.64 -25.90
C ASN A 231 25.51 -2.39 -26.67
N LEU A 232 26.03 -1.21 -26.29
CA LEU A 232 25.66 0.05 -26.94
C LEU A 232 26.17 0.11 -28.40
N GLU A 233 27.34 -0.46 -28.71
CA GLU A 233 27.86 -0.55 -30.07
C GLU A 233 27.08 -1.54 -30.95
N ALA A 234 26.65 -2.67 -30.37
CA ALA A 234 25.88 -3.70 -31.08
C ALA A 234 24.41 -3.30 -31.35
N GLU A 235 23.86 -2.35 -30.60
CA GLU A 235 22.50 -1.84 -30.84
C GLU A 235 22.40 -1.14 -32.21
N GLU A 236 21.80 -1.79 -33.21
CA GLU A 236 21.55 -1.15 -34.53
C GLU A 236 20.54 0.01 -34.41
N LYS A 237 19.62 -0.11 -33.46
CA LYS A 237 18.55 0.85 -33.21
C LYS A 237 18.89 1.75 -32.02
N THR A 238 18.58 3.04 -32.13
CA THR A 238 18.65 3.96 -31.00
C THR A 238 17.34 3.93 -30.25
N TYR A 239 17.41 3.77 -28.93
CA TYR A 239 16.24 3.84 -28.05
C TYR A 239 16.30 5.09 -27.20
N SER A 240 15.18 5.79 -27.11
CA SER A 240 14.96 6.88 -26.17
C SER A 240 14.08 6.42 -25.02
N GLU A 241 14.37 6.95 -23.84
CA GLU A 241 13.59 6.69 -22.62
C GLU A 241 12.69 7.88 -22.33
N PHE A 242 11.43 7.59 -22.01
CA PHE A 242 10.48 8.55 -21.51
C PHE A 242 10.23 8.28 -20.02
N ALA A 243 10.46 9.29 -19.19
CA ALA A 243 10.24 9.21 -17.76
C ALA A 243 8.96 9.96 -17.37
N CYS A 244 8.07 9.28 -16.66
CA CYS A 244 6.92 9.91 -16.04
C CYS A 244 7.31 10.94 -14.98
N PRO A 245 6.44 11.94 -14.70
CA PRO A 245 6.63 12.84 -13.57
C PRO A 245 6.83 12.06 -12.27
N GLY A 246 7.78 12.51 -11.46
CA GLY A 246 8.07 11.87 -10.16
C GLY A 246 6.90 12.01 -9.19
N ARG A 247 6.85 11.18 -8.14
CA ARG A 247 5.81 11.22 -7.09
C ARG A 247 5.63 12.58 -6.37
N THR A 248 6.64 13.45 -6.44
CA THR A 248 6.63 14.83 -5.91
C THR A 248 5.98 15.84 -6.86
N SER A 249 5.66 15.42 -8.08
CA SER A 249 5.18 16.32 -9.12
C SER A 249 3.90 17.01 -8.71
N VAL A 250 3.79 18.29 -9.05
CA VAL A 250 2.52 19.03 -8.97
C VAL A 250 1.44 18.43 -9.87
N PHE A 251 1.81 17.53 -10.80
CA PHE A 251 0.84 16.70 -11.52
C PHE A 251 -0.08 15.90 -10.60
N PHE A 252 0.37 15.50 -9.41
CA PHE A 252 -0.39 14.67 -8.47
C PHE A 252 -1.04 15.47 -7.33
N VAL A 253 -1.13 16.81 -7.42
CA VAL A 253 -1.84 17.59 -6.40
C VAL A 253 -3.36 17.50 -6.62
N PRO A 254 -4.17 17.58 -5.54
CA PRO A 254 -5.62 17.76 -5.64
C PRO A 254 -6.03 18.89 -6.59
N ASN A 255 -7.21 18.77 -7.20
CA ASN A 255 -7.75 19.69 -8.23
C ASN A 255 -6.96 19.85 -9.53
N SER A 256 -5.91 19.06 -9.80
CA SER A 256 -5.22 19.11 -11.11
C SER A 256 -6.13 18.75 -12.30
N LEU A 257 -7.16 17.92 -12.07
CA LEU A 257 -8.22 17.60 -13.05
C LEU A 257 -9.46 18.49 -12.93
N GLY A 258 -9.47 19.46 -12.01
CA GLY A 258 -10.64 20.28 -11.72
C GLY A 258 -11.68 19.56 -10.87
N VAL A 259 -11.30 18.43 -10.29
CA VAL A 259 -12.11 17.64 -9.37
C VAL A 259 -11.28 17.24 -8.15
N ASP A 260 -11.98 17.03 -7.04
CA ASP A 260 -11.41 16.62 -5.76
C ASP A 260 -12.30 15.57 -5.08
N ILE A 261 -11.78 14.95 -4.02
CA ILE A 261 -12.64 14.27 -3.05
C ILE A 261 -13.46 15.32 -2.28
N SER A 262 -14.63 14.94 -1.77
CA SER A 262 -15.45 15.86 -0.97
C SER A 262 -14.68 16.39 0.24
N GLU A 263 -14.85 17.67 0.58
CA GLU A 263 -14.21 18.28 1.75
C GLU A 263 -14.54 17.52 3.04
N SER A 264 -15.80 17.09 3.22
CA SER A 264 -16.20 16.27 4.38
C SER A 264 -15.43 14.95 4.51
N LEU A 265 -15.02 14.35 3.39
CA LEU A 265 -14.19 13.14 3.41
C LEU A 265 -12.75 13.50 3.75
N ARG A 266 -12.21 14.59 3.19
CA ARG A 266 -10.87 15.10 3.49
C ARG A 266 -10.71 15.40 4.98
N GLU A 267 -11.60 16.20 5.56
CA GLU A 267 -11.63 16.53 6.98
C GLU A 267 -11.67 15.27 7.85
N LYS A 268 -12.47 14.28 7.43
CA LYS A 268 -12.56 12.99 8.12
C LYS A 268 -11.26 12.20 8.04
N VAL A 269 -10.59 12.14 6.89
CA VAL A 269 -9.27 11.50 6.75
C VAL A 269 -8.26 12.19 7.67
N VAL A 270 -8.21 13.52 7.67
CA VAL A 270 -7.29 14.32 8.50
C VAL A 270 -7.53 14.10 9.97
N SER A 271 -8.78 14.19 10.43
CA SER A 271 -9.14 14.01 11.85
C SER A 271 -8.84 12.59 12.38
N VAL A 272 -8.80 11.58 11.52
CA VAL A 272 -8.55 10.19 11.91
C VAL A 272 -7.07 9.82 11.80
N GLN A 273 -6.41 10.17 10.69
CA GLN A 273 -5.05 9.73 10.40
C GLN A 273 -3.97 10.71 10.88
N ALA A 274 -4.28 12.01 10.98
CA ALA A 274 -3.34 13.05 11.39
C ALA A 274 -3.96 14.12 12.30
N PRO A 275 -4.67 13.75 13.39
CA PRO A 275 -5.42 14.70 14.22
C PRO A 275 -4.59 15.83 14.84
N LYS A 276 -3.27 15.64 14.99
CA LYS A 276 -2.34 16.63 15.55
C LYS A 276 -1.47 17.32 14.49
N MET A 277 -1.23 16.66 13.37
CA MET A 277 -0.31 17.16 12.34
C MET A 277 -1.05 17.88 11.21
N GLY A 278 -2.36 17.66 11.07
CA GLY A 278 -3.17 18.29 10.04
C GLY A 278 -2.99 17.66 8.65
N PRO A 279 -3.50 18.32 7.60
CA PRO A 279 -3.54 17.77 6.25
C PRO A 279 -2.15 17.60 5.62
N SER A 280 -1.16 18.42 5.99
CA SER A 280 0.20 18.36 5.44
C SER A 280 0.95 17.05 5.71
N ALA A 281 0.48 16.26 6.68
CA ALA A 281 1.08 14.96 7.01
C ALA A 281 0.50 13.78 6.21
N ILE A 282 -0.56 13.99 5.42
CA ILE A 282 -1.25 12.92 4.71
C ILE A 282 -0.97 13.06 3.21
N PRO A 283 -0.36 12.08 2.55
CA PRO A 283 -0.12 12.15 1.11
C PRO A 283 -1.44 12.11 0.34
N ALA A 284 -1.62 12.96 -0.67
CA ALA A 284 -2.89 13.08 -1.40
C ALA A 284 -3.27 11.83 -2.21
N LYS A 285 -2.29 11.06 -2.70
CA LYS A 285 -2.47 9.82 -3.50
C LYS A 285 -3.40 9.96 -4.72
N TYR A 286 -3.33 11.08 -5.44
CA TYR A 286 -4.23 11.37 -6.57
C TYR A 286 -4.06 10.45 -7.78
N TYR A 287 -3.03 9.62 -7.80
CA TYR A 287 -2.90 8.57 -8.80
C TYR A 287 -4.12 7.61 -8.83
N HIS A 288 -4.82 7.42 -7.70
CA HIS A 288 -6.08 6.68 -7.66
C HIS A 288 -7.21 7.37 -8.45
N VAL A 289 -7.26 8.70 -8.43
CA VAL A 289 -8.25 9.49 -9.20
C VAL A 289 -7.96 9.33 -10.69
N TYR A 290 -6.70 9.41 -11.10
CA TYR A 290 -6.31 9.37 -12.52
C TYR A 290 -6.45 7.96 -13.11
N GLY A 291 -5.98 6.94 -12.38
CA GLY A 291 -6.18 5.55 -12.77
C GLY A 291 -7.66 5.19 -12.89
N SER A 292 -8.50 5.62 -11.94
CA SER A 292 -9.95 5.40 -11.99
C SER A 292 -10.61 6.15 -13.15
N ALA A 293 -10.19 7.38 -13.44
CA ALA A 293 -10.69 8.13 -14.59
C ALA A 293 -10.40 7.40 -15.91
N PHE A 294 -9.16 6.95 -16.10
CA PHE A 294 -8.76 6.18 -17.27
C PHE A 294 -9.58 4.88 -17.43
N LEU A 295 -9.61 4.07 -16.38
CA LEU A 295 -10.33 2.80 -16.41
C LEU A 295 -11.84 2.96 -16.65
N THR A 296 -12.46 3.98 -16.05
CA THR A 296 -13.87 4.30 -16.30
C THR A 296 -14.09 4.73 -17.74
N CYS A 297 -13.19 5.54 -18.29
CA CYS A 297 -13.22 5.96 -19.68
C CYS A 297 -13.19 4.75 -20.63
N ARG A 298 -12.34 3.77 -20.34
CA ARG A 298 -12.26 2.50 -21.09
C ARG A 298 -13.58 1.73 -21.04
N LEU A 299 -14.18 1.56 -19.86
CA LEU A 299 -15.49 0.93 -19.72
C LEU A 299 -16.56 1.63 -20.58
N ILE A 300 -16.59 2.97 -20.55
CA ILE A 300 -17.53 3.77 -21.35
C ILE A 300 -17.27 3.59 -22.84
N GLN A 301 -16.02 3.63 -23.28
CA GLN A 301 -15.62 3.39 -24.67
C GLN A 301 -16.09 2.01 -25.16
N LYS A 302 -16.10 1.01 -24.28
CA LYS A 302 -16.60 -0.36 -24.54
C LYS A 302 -18.12 -0.51 -24.46
N GLY A 303 -18.83 0.58 -24.26
CA GLY A 303 -20.29 0.62 -24.31
C GLY A 303 -20.99 0.42 -22.97
N VAL A 304 -20.25 0.27 -21.86
CA VAL A 304 -20.81 0.28 -20.50
C VAL A 304 -21.43 1.66 -20.25
N SER A 305 -22.64 1.71 -19.67
CA SER A 305 -23.24 3.02 -19.36
C SER A 305 -22.39 3.78 -18.34
N PRO A 306 -22.32 5.13 -18.40
CA PRO A 306 -21.48 5.89 -17.49
C PRO A 306 -21.76 5.63 -16.00
N ASP A 307 -23.03 5.50 -15.60
CA ASP A 307 -23.40 5.19 -14.22
C ASP A 307 -22.99 3.79 -13.76
N GLN A 308 -23.07 2.80 -14.67
CA GLN A 308 -22.56 1.46 -14.39
C GLN A 308 -21.04 1.48 -14.28
N ALA A 309 -20.33 2.22 -15.13
CA ALA A 309 -18.87 2.34 -15.08
C ALA A 309 -18.40 2.94 -13.75
N VAL A 310 -19.06 4.00 -13.25
CA VAL A 310 -18.80 4.55 -11.91
C VAL A 310 -19.04 3.51 -10.81
N SER A 311 -20.13 2.76 -10.90
CA SER A 311 -20.45 1.72 -9.93
C SER A 311 -19.42 0.58 -9.93
N ILE A 312 -18.94 0.16 -11.10
CA ILE A 312 -17.87 -0.83 -11.26
C ILE A 312 -16.60 -0.33 -10.58
N GLN A 313 -16.17 0.92 -10.83
CA GLN A 313 -14.97 1.46 -10.19
C GLN A 313 -15.09 1.56 -8.68
N ALA A 314 -16.23 2.01 -8.15
CA ALA A 314 -16.44 2.07 -6.71
C ALA A 314 -16.33 0.69 -6.06
N ASN A 315 -16.85 -0.35 -6.71
CA ASN A 315 -16.78 -1.72 -6.21
C ASN A 315 -15.40 -2.36 -6.41
N ALA A 316 -14.71 -2.06 -7.50
CA ALA A 316 -13.33 -2.48 -7.71
C ALA A 316 -12.42 -1.90 -6.62
N ALA A 317 -12.58 -0.62 -6.28
CA ALA A 317 -11.87 0.03 -5.17
C ALA A 317 -12.13 -0.66 -3.82
N ARG A 318 -13.38 -1.01 -3.52
CA ARG A 318 -13.75 -1.79 -2.33
C ARG A 318 -13.06 -3.15 -2.30
N PHE A 319 -13.18 -3.91 -3.38
CA PHE A 319 -12.64 -5.26 -3.49
C PHE A 319 -11.11 -5.26 -3.35
N TYR A 320 -10.43 -4.41 -4.13
CA TYR A 320 -8.99 -4.17 -4.05
C TYR A 320 -8.53 -3.88 -2.62
N ARG A 321 -9.19 -2.94 -1.97
CA ARG A 321 -8.82 -2.51 -0.63
C ARG A 321 -9.07 -3.60 0.40
N GLY A 322 -10.18 -4.30 0.21
CA GLY A 322 -10.57 -5.48 0.96
C GLY A 322 -9.53 -6.58 0.95
N LEU A 323 -9.08 -7.00 -0.24
CA LEU A 323 -8.03 -7.99 -0.40
C LEU A 323 -6.75 -7.61 0.34
N ARG A 324 -6.27 -6.36 0.15
CA ARG A 324 -5.05 -5.88 0.81
C ARG A 324 -5.16 -5.90 2.33
N LEU A 325 -6.31 -5.49 2.87
CA LEU A 325 -6.53 -5.52 4.32
C LEU A 325 -6.70 -6.95 4.84
N CYS A 326 -7.32 -7.85 4.08
CA CYS A 326 -7.42 -9.27 4.42
C CYS A 326 -6.06 -9.93 4.53
N GLN A 327 -5.20 -9.76 3.51
CA GLN A 327 -3.83 -10.27 3.53
C GLN A 327 -3.05 -9.73 4.72
N LYS A 328 -3.08 -8.41 4.93
CA LYS A 328 -2.42 -7.77 6.08
C LYS A 328 -2.95 -8.30 7.42
N THR A 329 -4.26 -8.45 7.54
CA THR A 329 -4.90 -8.96 8.77
C THR A 329 -4.52 -10.41 9.02
N SER A 330 -4.52 -11.27 8.00
CA SER A 330 -4.11 -12.68 8.11
C SER A 330 -2.67 -12.82 8.61
N ILE A 331 -1.73 -12.04 8.05
CA ILE A 331 -0.34 -12.02 8.51
C ILE A 331 -0.25 -11.58 9.98
N LEU A 332 -0.94 -10.49 10.34
CA LEU A 332 -0.96 -9.97 11.71
C LEU A 332 -1.62 -10.95 12.70
N LEU A 333 -2.60 -11.73 12.27
CA LEU A 333 -3.23 -12.75 13.12
C LEU A 333 -2.29 -13.93 13.37
N LYS A 334 -1.61 -14.44 12.33
CA LYS A 334 -0.60 -15.48 12.48
C LYS A 334 0.50 -15.05 13.45
N GLU A 335 1.00 -13.83 13.27
CA GLU A 335 2.00 -13.24 14.16
C GLU A 335 1.48 -13.11 15.61
N ARG A 336 0.22 -12.64 15.76
CA ARG A 336 -0.42 -12.55 17.08
C ARG A 336 -0.50 -13.91 17.76
N ASP A 337 -0.89 -14.96 17.04
CA ASP A 337 -1.05 -16.30 17.61
C ASP A 337 0.31 -16.91 18.01
N GLN A 338 1.35 -16.69 17.21
CA GLN A 338 2.73 -17.06 17.55
C GLN A 338 3.20 -16.36 18.84
N LEU A 339 3.02 -15.05 18.93
CA LEU A 339 3.42 -14.27 20.10
C LEU A 339 2.60 -14.62 21.35
N LEU A 340 1.30 -14.87 21.20
CA LEU A 340 0.47 -15.36 22.30
C LEU A 340 0.91 -16.73 22.79
N GLU A 341 1.37 -17.61 21.90
CA GLU A 341 1.88 -18.92 22.28
C GLU A 341 3.22 -18.82 23.02
N VAL A 342 4.15 -17.98 22.56
CA VAL A 342 5.38 -17.65 23.29
C VAL A 342 5.03 -17.11 24.68
N TYR A 343 4.10 -16.18 24.77
CA TYR A 343 3.64 -15.61 26.04
C TYR A 343 2.98 -16.65 26.95
N ARG A 344 2.20 -17.59 26.41
CA ARG A 344 1.62 -18.70 27.18
C ARG A 344 2.70 -19.65 27.70
N LYS A 345 3.67 -20.03 26.87
CA LYS A 345 4.81 -20.88 27.27
C LYS A 345 5.63 -20.22 28.37
N TYR A 346 5.94 -18.92 28.21
CA TYR A 346 6.56 -18.11 29.24
C TYR A 346 5.73 -18.14 30.54
N ARG A 347 4.44 -17.80 30.47
CA ARG A 347 3.57 -17.79 31.65
C ARG A 347 3.48 -19.16 32.32
N LYS A 348 3.51 -20.27 31.57
CA LYS A 348 3.55 -21.64 32.14
C LYS A 348 4.89 -21.90 32.84
N ARG A 349 6.01 -21.58 32.20
CA ARG A 349 7.37 -21.74 32.74
C ARG A 349 7.59 -20.97 34.04
N PHE A 350 7.03 -19.76 34.14
CA PHE A 350 7.16 -18.89 35.31
C PHE A 350 5.95 -18.94 36.26
N LYS A 351 4.94 -19.77 36.00
CA LYS A 351 3.86 -20.11 36.94
C LYS A 351 4.24 -21.18 37.97
N MET A 352 5.48 -21.70 37.95
CA MET A 352 6.02 -22.65 38.93
C MET A 352 6.73 -21.99 40.11
N TYR A 353 6.28 -20.82 40.56
CA TYR A 353 6.44 -20.49 41.98
C TYR A 353 5.06 -20.62 42.62
N PRO A 354 4.79 -21.72 43.35
CA PRO A 354 3.63 -21.76 44.20
C PRO A 354 3.75 -20.55 45.11
N ARG A 355 2.74 -19.67 45.09
CA ARG A 355 2.57 -18.69 46.14
C ARG A 355 2.55 -19.48 47.44
N GLY A 356 3.66 -19.44 48.17
CA GLY A 356 3.75 -19.99 49.51
C GLY A 356 2.53 -19.51 50.28
N THR A 357 1.79 -20.47 50.80
CA THR A 357 0.53 -20.35 51.50
C THR A 357 0.71 -19.66 52.85
N ASN A 358 1.11 -18.40 52.87
CA ASN A 358 1.06 -17.58 54.07
C ASN A 358 0.65 -16.15 53.69
N LYS A 359 -0.65 -15.89 53.82
CA LYS A 359 -1.26 -14.65 54.35
C LYS A 359 -0.61 -13.29 54.04
N VAL A 360 -0.01 -13.10 52.87
CA VAL A 360 0.21 -11.75 52.33
C VAL A 360 -1.10 -11.33 51.69
N GLU A 361 -1.76 -10.38 52.34
CA GLU A 361 -2.93 -9.65 51.88
C GLU A 361 -2.91 -9.46 50.37
N SER A 362 -4.08 -9.66 49.78
CA SER A 362 -4.35 -9.48 48.36
C SER A 362 -3.78 -8.16 47.83
N ILE A 363 -2.56 -8.20 47.30
CA ILE A 363 -2.11 -7.24 46.31
C ILE A 363 -2.99 -7.52 45.10
N ARG A 364 -4.11 -6.78 45.04
CA ARG A 364 -4.91 -6.64 43.83
C ARG A 364 -3.93 -6.34 42.72
N LEU A 365 -3.79 -7.27 41.77
CA LEU A 365 -3.17 -7.09 40.45
C LEU A 365 -3.99 -6.09 39.59
N SER A 366 -4.44 -4.98 40.19
CA SER A 366 -5.20 -3.90 39.54
C SER A 366 -4.29 -2.85 38.91
N ARG A 367 -2.97 -2.99 39.03
CA ARG A 367 -2.01 -2.18 38.28
C ARG A 367 -1.08 -3.12 37.53
N ARG A 368 -1.39 -3.33 36.24
CA ARG A 368 -0.35 -3.77 35.31
C ARG A 368 0.62 -2.59 35.16
N PRO A 369 1.93 -2.82 35.25
CA PRO A 369 2.91 -1.79 34.99
C PRO A 369 2.88 -1.45 33.51
N GLU A 370 3.05 -0.16 33.19
CA GLU A 370 2.99 0.33 31.82
C GLU A 370 4.18 -0.15 30.96
N ASN A 371 5.20 -0.75 31.59
CA ASN A 371 6.32 -1.47 30.98
C ASN A 371 6.57 -2.78 31.73
N PHE A 372 6.44 -3.92 31.05
CA PHE A 372 6.63 -5.24 31.65
C PHE A 372 8.12 -5.52 31.96
N SER A 373 9.04 -4.96 31.18
CA SER A 373 10.48 -5.07 31.39
C SER A 373 10.92 -4.38 32.69
N THR A 374 10.51 -3.13 32.92
CA THR A 374 10.85 -2.42 34.16
C THR A 374 10.20 -3.04 35.37
N PHE A 375 8.94 -3.51 35.30
CA PHE A 375 8.36 -4.19 36.47
C PHE A 375 9.00 -5.53 36.80
N PHE A 376 9.39 -6.30 35.81
CA PHE A 376 10.08 -7.56 36.06
C PHE A 376 11.43 -7.28 36.72
N VAL A 377 12.18 -6.29 36.22
CA VAL A 377 13.46 -5.85 36.80
C VAL A 377 13.26 -5.23 38.19
N ASP A 378 12.31 -4.32 38.38
CA ASP A 378 12.04 -3.64 39.66
C ASP A 378 11.51 -4.61 40.73
N GLU A 379 10.61 -5.53 40.39
CA GLU A 379 10.10 -6.53 41.34
C GLU A 379 11.17 -7.59 41.66
N LEU A 380 12.07 -7.89 40.72
CA LEU A 380 13.23 -8.74 40.96
C LEU A 380 14.31 -8.06 41.80
N GLU A 381 14.65 -6.80 41.51
CA GLU A 381 15.51 -5.99 42.35
C GLU A 381 14.92 -5.84 43.75
N ARG A 382 13.60 -5.66 43.88
CA ARG A 382 12.93 -5.59 45.17
C ARG A 382 13.00 -6.92 45.94
N VAL A 383 12.92 -8.07 45.26
CA VAL A 383 13.06 -9.40 45.89
C VAL A 383 14.53 -9.68 46.26
N VAL A 384 15.48 -9.32 45.40
CA VAL A 384 16.92 -9.48 45.64
C VAL A 384 17.43 -8.54 46.73
N ASN A 385 16.90 -7.31 46.79
CA ASN A 385 17.24 -6.29 47.79
C ASN A 385 16.39 -6.36 49.06
N SER A 386 15.31 -7.16 49.06
CA SER A 386 14.63 -7.51 50.32
C SER A 386 15.54 -8.43 51.15
N ASN A 387 15.45 -8.31 52.48
CA ASN A 387 16.31 -8.98 53.49
C ASN A 387 16.43 -10.52 53.38
N ALA A 388 15.86 -11.17 52.37
CA ALA A 388 15.99 -12.60 52.11
C ALA A 388 17.39 -13.00 51.56
N CYS A 389 18.12 -12.09 50.89
CA CYS A 389 19.49 -12.38 50.39
C CYS A 389 20.58 -11.48 50.98
N ALA A 390 20.22 -10.44 51.74
CA ALA A 390 21.15 -9.68 52.57
C ALA A 390 21.24 -10.38 53.94
N GLY A 391 22.27 -11.21 54.11
CA GLY A 391 22.39 -12.09 55.26
C GLY A 391 22.24 -11.39 56.61
N ASN A 392 21.29 -11.88 57.40
CA ASN A 392 21.41 -12.00 58.85
C ASN A 392 21.03 -13.42 59.22
N ARG A 393 22.03 -14.22 59.57
CA ARG A 393 22.00 -15.69 59.62
C ARG A 393 21.36 -16.27 60.89
N GLU A 394 20.62 -15.49 61.68
CA GLU A 394 20.29 -15.91 63.06
C GLU A 394 18.82 -16.03 63.47
N GLN A 395 17.80 -15.68 62.66
CA GLN A 395 16.41 -15.81 63.15
C GLN A 395 15.39 -16.26 62.11
N SER A 396 15.51 -17.50 61.61
CA SER A 396 14.36 -18.16 60.97
C SER A 396 14.46 -19.69 61.07
N THR A 397 14.15 -20.24 62.24
CA THR A 397 14.14 -21.69 62.49
C THR A 397 12.84 -22.40 62.08
N ASN A 398 11.89 -21.76 61.37
CA ASN A 398 10.59 -22.41 61.11
C ASN A 398 9.94 -22.16 59.74
N ILE A 399 10.74 -22.12 58.66
CA ILE A 399 10.19 -22.14 57.30
C ILE A 399 10.80 -23.30 56.52
N LYS A 400 10.16 -24.48 56.56
CA LYS A 400 10.36 -25.57 55.58
C LYS A 400 9.69 -25.20 54.25
N ALA A 401 10.05 -24.08 53.65
CA ALA A 401 9.65 -23.73 52.29
C ALA A 401 10.89 -23.79 51.41
N ALA A 402 10.90 -24.76 50.49
CA ALA A 402 11.83 -24.95 49.38
C ALA A 402 13.06 -24.03 49.38
N GLU A 403 14.19 -24.54 49.86
CA GLU A 403 15.51 -23.93 49.72
C GLU A 403 15.86 -23.81 48.23
N LEU A 404 15.40 -22.73 47.60
CA LEU A 404 16.11 -22.17 46.47
C LEU A 404 17.16 -21.24 47.05
N THR A 405 18.42 -21.65 46.97
CA THR A 405 19.54 -20.84 47.44
C THR A 405 19.60 -19.54 46.64
N CYS A 406 20.06 -18.43 47.24
CA CYS A 406 20.23 -17.16 46.50
C CYS A 406 21.13 -17.33 45.27
N ASP A 407 22.01 -18.34 45.26
CA ASP A 407 22.81 -18.73 44.10
C ASP A 407 21.99 -19.38 42.99
N GLU A 408 21.01 -20.24 43.29
CA GLU A 408 20.09 -20.76 42.27
C GLU A 408 19.14 -19.69 41.72
N ILE A 409 18.73 -18.72 42.56
CA ILE A 409 18.00 -17.53 42.11
C ILE A 409 18.88 -16.71 41.17
N ARG A 410 20.14 -16.41 41.54
CA ARG A 410 21.11 -15.73 40.66
C ARG A 410 21.41 -16.51 39.38
N LYS A 411 21.52 -17.84 39.43
CA LYS A 411 21.79 -18.69 38.26
C LYS A 411 20.58 -18.77 37.31
N THR A 412 19.38 -18.74 37.87
CA THR A 412 18.12 -18.67 37.10
C THR A 412 17.95 -17.27 36.50
N LEU A 413 18.38 -16.23 37.21
CA LEU A 413 18.39 -14.85 36.73
C LEU A 413 19.45 -14.60 35.66
N GLY A 414 20.66 -15.13 35.81
CA GLY A 414 21.70 -15.11 34.77
C GLY A 414 21.19 -15.78 33.50
N LYS A 415 20.60 -16.98 33.61
CA LYS A 415 19.97 -17.67 32.46
C LYS A 415 18.77 -16.94 31.85
N ALA A 416 18.07 -16.08 32.59
CA ALA A 416 16.94 -15.29 32.09
C ALA A 416 17.40 -13.95 31.47
N ALA A 417 18.44 -13.33 32.03
CA ALA A 417 19.12 -12.16 31.49
C ALA A 417 19.90 -12.50 30.19
N ASP A 418 20.42 -13.73 30.09
CA ASP A 418 21.11 -14.28 28.92
C ASP A 418 20.16 -14.76 27.82
N GLN A 419 18.86 -14.43 27.87
CA GLN A 419 17.92 -14.64 26.75
C GLN A 419 17.57 -13.30 26.06
N PRO A 420 18.51 -12.65 25.35
CA PRO A 420 18.26 -11.40 24.63
C PRO A 420 17.10 -11.50 23.64
N ILE A 421 16.90 -12.68 23.05
CA ILE A 421 15.79 -13.02 22.15
C ILE A 421 14.43 -12.74 22.81
N LEU A 422 14.27 -13.03 24.10
CA LEU A 422 12.99 -12.88 24.81
C LEU A 422 12.66 -11.41 25.12
N ASN A 423 13.66 -10.58 25.40
CA ASN A 423 13.46 -9.15 25.66
C ASN A 423 13.16 -8.38 24.38
N GLU A 424 13.85 -8.69 23.28
CA GLU A 424 13.54 -8.14 21.96
C GLU A 424 12.12 -8.50 21.51
N ASP A 425 11.70 -9.75 21.71
CA ASP A 425 10.35 -10.20 21.37
C ASP A 425 9.24 -9.49 22.18
N ILE A 426 9.47 -9.20 23.47
CA ILE A 426 8.52 -8.47 24.32
C ILE A 426 8.43 -6.99 23.90
N ASP A 427 9.54 -6.35 23.57
CA ASP A 427 9.54 -4.97 23.09
C ASP A 427 8.89 -4.83 21.72
N ILE A 428 9.15 -5.77 20.81
CA ILE A 428 8.45 -5.89 19.52
C ILE A 428 6.96 -6.10 19.77
N PHE A 429 6.59 -7.00 20.69
CA PHE A 429 5.20 -7.24 21.06
C PHE A 429 4.53 -5.96 21.58
N ASN A 430 5.15 -5.25 22.53
CA ASN A 430 4.60 -4.02 23.10
C ASN A 430 4.44 -2.91 22.05
N LYS A 431 5.39 -2.80 21.11
CA LYS A 431 5.31 -1.85 19.99
C LYS A 431 4.19 -2.20 19.00
N ARG A 432 3.88 -3.49 18.83
CA ARG A 432 2.95 -3.98 17.79
C ARG A 432 1.59 -4.43 18.32
N ILE A 433 1.41 -4.57 19.63
CA ILE A 433 0.22 -5.18 20.23
C ILE A 433 -1.07 -4.49 19.81
N SER A 434 -1.09 -3.16 19.73
CA SER A 434 -2.26 -2.41 19.27
C SER A 434 -2.64 -2.75 17.83
N THR A 435 -1.65 -2.97 16.95
CA THR A 435 -1.87 -3.36 15.55
C THR A 435 -2.34 -4.81 15.43
N LEU A 436 -1.75 -5.72 16.19
CA LEU A 436 -2.15 -7.12 16.27
C LEU A 436 -3.59 -7.25 16.80
N ASN A 437 -3.91 -6.47 17.82
CA ASN A 437 -5.24 -6.39 18.39
C ASN A 437 -6.25 -5.75 17.42
N ALA A 438 -5.85 -4.72 16.67
CA ALA A 438 -6.70 -4.18 15.61
C ALA A 438 -7.01 -5.24 14.54
N ALA A 439 -6.04 -6.06 14.14
CA ALA A 439 -6.27 -7.17 13.21
C ALA A 439 -7.27 -8.19 13.77
N TYR A 440 -7.13 -8.56 15.05
CA TYR A 440 -8.07 -9.45 15.72
C TYR A 440 -9.49 -8.87 15.74
N LEU A 441 -9.63 -7.59 16.12
CA LEU A 441 -10.93 -6.92 16.14
C LEU A 441 -11.50 -6.77 14.72
N TYR A 442 -10.68 -6.50 13.70
CA TYR A 442 -11.11 -6.43 12.31
C TYR A 442 -11.72 -7.76 11.87
N HIS A 443 -10.99 -8.87 12.07
CA HIS A 443 -11.46 -10.21 11.75
C HIS A 443 -12.74 -10.59 12.51
N LYS A 444 -12.93 -10.10 13.74
CA LYS A 444 -14.13 -10.39 14.53
C LYS A 444 -15.32 -9.49 14.19
N TRP A 445 -15.08 -8.24 13.80
CA TRP A 445 -16.13 -7.24 13.68
C TRP A 445 -16.61 -7.02 12.26
N TYR A 446 -15.80 -7.34 11.25
CA TYR A 446 -16.08 -7.05 9.86
C TYR A 446 -16.42 -8.33 9.10
N LEU A 447 -17.27 -8.20 8.07
CA LEU A 447 -17.51 -9.29 7.13
C LEU A 447 -16.24 -9.51 6.30
N GLY A 448 -15.72 -10.75 6.31
CA GLY A 448 -14.49 -11.10 5.61
C GLY A 448 -13.78 -12.32 6.19
N GLY A 449 -12.80 -12.84 5.44
CA GLY A 449 -12.11 -14.08 5.75
C GLY A 449 -13.04 -15.29 5.71
N ARG A 450 -12.60 -16.40 6.30
CA ARG A 450 -13.37 -17.66 6.37
C ARG A 450 -14.66 -17.48 7.18
N THR A 451 -15.79 -17.33 6.48
CA THR A 451 -17.14 -17.18 7.06
C THR A 451 -18.05 -18.25 6.46
N PHE A 452 -18.73 -19.04 7.29
CA PHE A 452 -19.57 -20.17 6.84
C PHE A 452 -18.85 -21.15 5.89
N GLY A 453 -17.55 -21.40 6.14
CA GLY A 453 -16.73 -22.28 5.28
C GLY A 453 -16.23 -21.64 3.99
N MET A 454 -16.68 -20.44 3.63
CA MET A 454 -16.25 -19.70 2.44
C MET A 454 -15.20 -18.64 2.79
N GLU A 455 -14.16 -18.50 1.98
CA GLU A 455 -13.21 -17.39 2.10
C GLU A 455 -13.79 -16.14 1.41
N LEU A 456 -14.24 -15.17 2.19
CA LEU A 456 -14.76 -13.91 1.68
C LEU A 456 -13.68 -12.83 1.69
N PRO A 457 -13.56 -11.98 0.65
CA PRO A 457 -12.70 -10.81 0.73
C PRO A 457 -13.18 -9.91 1.87
N CYS A 458 -12.22 -9.33 2.60
CA CYS A 458 -12.56 -8.45 3.71
C CYS A 458 -13.27 -7.20 3.21
N THR A 459 -14.22 -6.71 3.99
CA THR A 459 -15.06 -5.57 3.60
C THR A 459 -14.97 -4.44 4.62
N ASP A 460 -15.48 -3.27 4.24
CA ASP A 460 -15.78 -2.17 5.17
C ASP A 460 -17.10 -2.38 5.93
N ALA A 461 -17.80 -3.50 5.71
CA ALA A 461 -19.06 -3.82 6.37
C ALA A 461 -18.82 -4.39 7.77
N ARG A 462 -18.91 -3.52 8.77
CA ARG A 462 -18.84 -3.88 10.18
C ARG A 462 -20.17 -4.46 10.68
N ILE A 463 -20.15 -5.73 11.11
CA ILE A 463 -21.29 -6.47 11.68
C ILE A 463 -21.35 -6.30 13.21
N PHE A 464 -20.19 -6.29 13.88
CA PHE A 464 -20.09 -6.19 15.34
C PHE A 464 -19.27 -4.98 15.80
N GLY A 465 -19.36 -4.63 17.08
CA GLY A 465 -18.62 -3.51 17.66
C GLY A 465 -19.37 -2.16 17.59
N PRO A 466 -18.74 -1.07 18.03
CA PRO A 466 -19.40 0.23 18.15
C PRO A 466 -19.62 0.89 16.78
N LYS A 467 -20.72 1.66 16.64
CA LYS A 467 -21.00 2.45 15.43
C LYS A 467 -19.89 3.47 15.11
N THR A 468 -19.24 4.01 16.14
CA THR A 468 -18.16 4.99 16.04
C THR A 468 -16.92 4.47 16.75
N LEU A 469 -15.82 4.28 16.01
CA LEU A 469 -14.60 3.70 16.58
C LEU A 469 -13.84 4.67 17.48
N LEU A 470 -13.92 5.98 17.20
CA LEU A 470 -13.19 7.02 17.93
C LEU A 470 -13.99 7.66 19.07
N GLN A 471 -15.31 7.54 19.09
CA GLN A 471 -16.09 8.02 20.23
C GLN A 471 -15.86 7.08 21.41
N SER A 472 -15.37 7.66 22.51
CA SER A 472 -15.58 7.07 23.83
C SER A 472 -17.09 6.85 23.99
N PRO A 473 -17.57 5.72 24.54
CA PRO A 473 -19.00 5.47 24.77
C PRO A 473 -19.74 6.49 25.68
N ARG A 474 -19.15 7.65 25.96
CA ARG A 474 -19.55 8.62 26.99
C ARG A 474 -19.74 10.02 26.41
N GLY A 475 -20.88 10.26 25.77
CA GLY A 475 -21.59 11.53 25.89
C GLY A 475 -22.45 11.61 27.16
N ARG A 476 -22.60 10.50 27.89
CA ARG A 476 -23.21 10.45 29.23
C ARG A 476 -22.16 10.05 30.26
N LYS A 477 -22.12 10.76 31.39
CA LYS A 477 -21.34 10.43 32.59
C LYS A 477 -21.77 9.08 33.16
N VAL A 478 -21.42 7.97 32.50
CA VAL A 478 -21.57 6.62 33.06
C VAL A 478 -20.41 6.41 34.01
N ARG A 479 -20.73 6.27 35.30
CA ARG A 479 -19.79 5.96 36.41
C ARG A 479 -18.70 5.00 35.95
N THR A 480 -17.47 5.40 36.22
CA THR A 480 -16.23 4.98 35.55
C THR A 480 -15.80 3.54 35.74
N SER A 481 -16.52 2.72 36.50
CA SER A 481 -16.06 1.40 36.94
C SER A 481 -16.46 0.20 36.07
N LYS A 482 -17.37 0.34 35.10
CA LYS A 482 -17.86 -0.81 34.28
C LYS A 482 -18.07 -0.55 32.78
N VAL A 483 -17.38 0.43 32.18
CA VAL A 483 -17.16 0.36 30.73
C VAL A 483 -15.98 -0.59 30.54
N THR A 484 -16.27 -1.87 30.74
CA THR A 484 -15.35 -3.00 30.65
C THR A 484 -14.82 -3.11 29.23
N GLY A 485 -13.72 -3.84 29.03
CA GLY A 485 -13.28 -4.31 27.71
C GLY A 485 -14.32 -5.18 26.96
N SER A 486 -15.62 -5.08 27.26
CA SER A 486 -16.69 -5.92 26.72
C SER A 486 -16.81 -5.86 25.21
N TYR A 487 -16.62 -4.70 24.58
CA TYR A 487 -16.66 -4.60 23.11
C TYR A 487 -15.51 -5.36 22.44
N CYS A 488 -14.31 -5.27 23.02
CA CYS A 488 -13.11 -5.93 22.49
C CYS A 488 -12.99 -7.41 22.95
N GLY A 489 -13.83 -7.84 23.90
CA GLY A 489 -13.81 -9.17 24.50
C GLY A 489 -12.84 -9.30 25.69
N SER A 490 -12.86 -10.47 26.32
CA SER A 490 -11.94 -10.80 27.42
C SER A 490 -10.48 -10.76 26.97
N GLY A 491 -9.61 -10.17 27.78
CA GLY A 491 -8.16 -10.11 27.50
C GLY A 491 -7.64 -8.74 27.06
N PHE A 492 -8.53 -7.79 26.78
CA PHE A 492 -8.17 -6.41 26.49
C PHE A 492 -8.29 -5.54 27.75
N ASP A 493 -7.22 -4.80 28.09
CA ASP A 493 -7.39 -3.63 28.94
C ASP A 493 -7.98 -2.46 28.13
N LYS A 494 -8.44 -1.43 28.85
CA LYS A 494 -9.12 -0.28 28.26
C LYS A 494 -8.22 0.49 27.28
N LYS A 495 -6.93 0.63 27.59
CA LYS A 495 -5.97 1.38 26.76
C LYS A 495 -5.72 0.63 25.46
N SER A 496 -5.39 -0.65 25.55
CA SER A 496 -5.16 -1.53 24.41
C SER A 496 -6.38 -1.64 23.49
N CYS A 497 -7.60 -1.75 24.05
CA CYS A 497 -8.83 -1.73 23.27
C CYS A 497 -9.03 -0.39 22.54
N MET A 498 -8.76 0.74 23.20
CA MET A 498 -8.87 2.05 22.56
C MET A 498 -7.81 2.26 21.46
N ASP A 499 -6.57 1.84 21.67
CA ASP A 499 -5.51 1.99 20.68
C ASP A 499 -5.74 1.08 19.47
N ALA A 500 -6.21 -0.15 19.68
CA ALA A 500 -6.65 -1.04 18.60
C ALA A 500 -7.82 -0.42 17.80
N ARG A 501 -8.81 0.19 18.49
CA ARG A 501 -9.92 0.90 17.83
C ARG A 501 -9.47 2.11 17.02
N LYS A 502 -8.47 2.86 17.48
CA LYS A 502 -7.88 3.97 16.69
C LYS A 502 -7.25 3.45 15.41
N ILE A 503 -6.49 2.35 15.47
CA ILE A 503 -5.90 1.72 14.29
C ILE A 503 -7.00 1.19 13.35
N LEU A 504 -8.04 0.55 13.88
CA LEU A 504 -9.20 0.17 13.06
C LEU A 504 -9.86 1.37 12.38
N ALA A 505 -9.95 2.52 13.07
CA ALA A 505 -10.52 3.73 12.49
C ALA A 505 -9.68 4.23 11.31
N THR A 506 -8.34 4.08 11.37
CA THR A 506 -7.48 4.41 10.23
C THR A 506 -7.71 3.45 9.06
N TRP A 507 -8.07 2.18 9.30
CA TRP A 507 -8.41 1.24 8.22
C TRP A 507 -9.77 1.54 7.60
N ASP A 508 -10.79 1.85 8.42
CA ASP A 508 -12.13 2.27 7.96
C ASP A 508 -12.05 3.51 7.06
N ILE A 509 -11.28 4.52 7.49
CA ILE A 509 -11.17 5.76 6.73
C ILE A 509 -10.34 5.57 5.46
N ASP A 510 -9.35 4.67 5.45
CA ASP A 510 -8.58 4.36 4.24
C ASP A 510 -9.46 3.66 3.18
N PHE A 511 -10.43 2.83 3.58
CA PHE A 511 -11.47 2.34 2.66
C PHE A 511 -12.27 3.47 2.05
N GLN A 512 -12.86 4.32 2.88
CA GLN A 512 -13.71 5.42 2.41
C GLN A 512 -12.91 6.38 1.52
N TRP A 513 -11.66 6.62 1.86
CA TRP A 513 -10.75 7.45 1.08
C TRP A 513 -10.43 6.84 -0.28
N THR A 514 -10.00 5.57 -0.34
CA THR A 514 -9.74 4.87 -1.62
C THR A 514 -10.99 4.85 -2.50
N ILE A 515 -12.15 4.52 -1.93
CA ILE A 515 -13.43 4.50 -2.67
C ILE A 515 -13.78 5.91 -3.16
N GLY A 516 -13.63 6.92 -2.31
CA GLY A 516 -13.89 8.32 -2.65
C GLY A 516 -13.03 8.81 -3.82
N GLN A 517 -11.73 8.49 -3.81
CA GLN A 517 -10.82 8.83 -4.92
C GLN A 517 -11.22 8.15 -6.22
N HIS A 518 -11.56 6.85 -6.17
CA HIS A 518 -12.02 6.14 -7.36
C HIS A 518 -13.35 6.70 -7.89
N ILE A 519 -14.30 7.01 -7.02
CA ILE A 519 -15.57 7.65 -7.42
C ILE A 519 -15.30 9.02 -8.05
N THR A 520 -14.47 9.87 -7.45
CA THR A 520 -14.11 11.19 -8.02
C THR A 520 -13.54 11.05 -9.43
N GLY A 521 -12.59 10.12 -9.64
CA GLY A 521 -12.02 9.86 -10.96
C GLY A 521 -13.04 9.33 -11.96
N ALA A 522 -13.92 8.43 -11.51
CA ALA A 522 -14.95 7.85 -12.36
C ALA A 522 -16.03 8.87 -12.76
N GLU A 523 -16.46 9.73 -11.84
CA GLU A 523 -17.42 10.81 -12.13
C GLU A 523 -16.83 11.86 -13.07
N PHE A 524 -15.52 12.13 -12.97
CA PHE A 524 -14.81 12.93 -13.96
C PHE A 524 -14.87 12.27 -15.35
N ALA A 525 -14.51 10.99 -15.47
CA ALA A 525 -14.57 10.28 -16.74
C ALA A 525 -15.99 10.19 -17.30
N LYS A 526 -17.02 10.00 -16.46
CA LYS A 526 -18.43 10.01 -16.88
C LYS A 526 -18.85 11.31 -17.56
N LYS A 527 -18.30 12.46 -17.15
CA LYS A 527 -18.59 13.77 -17.75
C LYS A 527 -17.86 14.01 -19.07
N HIS A 528 -16.67 13.41 -19.24
CA HIS A 528 -15.76 13.74 -20.34
C HIS A 528 -15.62 12.64 -21.39
N CYS A 529 -15.77 11.38 -21.05
CA CYS A 529 -15.61 10.27 -21.97
C CYS A 529 -16.91 9.92 -22.70
N SER A 530 -16.75 9.39 -23.91
CA SER A 530 -17.86 9.00 -24.78
C SER A 530 -17.60 7.63 -25.40
N LYS A 531 -18.68 6.97 -25.83
CA LYS A 531 -18.59 5.71 -26.58
C LYS A 531 -17.82 5.95 -27.87
N VAL A 532 -16.99 4.98 -28.26
CA VAL A 532 -16.37 5.03 -29.59
C VAL A 532 -17.45 4.71 -30.61
N GLU A 533 -17.78 5.67 -31.47
CA GLU A 533 -18.67 5.40 -32.60
C GLU A 533 -17.97 4.45 -33.58
N GLU A 534 -18.55 3.26 -33.79
CA GLU A 534 -17.99 2.23 -34.68
C GLU A 534 -17.84 2.74 -36.12
N LYS A 535 -18.71 3.66 -36.56
CA LYS A 535 -18.70 4.19 -37.94
C LYS A 535 -17.48 5.04 -38.28
N THR A 536 -16.79 5.65 -37.31
CA THR A 536 -15.56 6.42 -37.54
C THR A 536 -14.30 5.58 -37.43
N ALA A 537 -14.37 4.31 -37.02
CA ALA A 537 -13.20 3.46 -36.79
C ALA A 537 -12.53 2.98 -38.08
N GLN A 538 -13.25 2.95 -39.20
CA GLN A 538 -12.75 2.46 -40.49
C GLN A 538 -12.19 3.56 -41.40
N ALA A 539 -12.44 4.85 -41.11
CA ALA A 539 -12.19 5.93 -42.05
C ALA A 539 -10.98 6.84 -41.72
N ASN A 540 -10.28 6.64 -40.60
CA ASN A 540 -9.19 7.53 -40.20
C ASN A 540 -7.98 6.75 -39.65
N THR A 541 -7.17 6.23 -40.57
CA THR A 541 -5.80 5.72 -40.29
C THR A 541 -4.85 6.82 -39.79
N ASP A 542 -5.24 8.09 -39.93
CA ASP A 542 -4.42 9.26 -39.55
C ASP A 542 -4.74 9.81 -38.14
N SER A 543 -5.71 9.24 -37.42
CA SER A 543 -6.04 9.68 -36.06
C SER A 543 -5.19 8.93 -35.02
N CYS A 544 -4.65 9.64 -34.02
CA CYS A 544 -3.92 9.08 -32.86
C CYS A 544 -4.83 8.25 -31.92
N ARG A 545 -5.70 7.40 -32.47
CA ARG A 545 -6.64 6.59 -31.69
C ARG A 545 -5.88 5.50 -30.96
N ILE A 546 -6.16 5.39 -29.67
CA ILE A 546 -5.69 4.30 -28.81
C ILE A 546 -6.42 3.04 -29.23
N ARG A 547 -5.68 1.97 -29.51
CA ARG A 547 -6.31 0.73 -29.99
C ARG A 547 -7.11 0.12 -28.85
N GLY A 548 -8.30 -0.34 -29.18
CA GLY A 548 -9.26 -0.79 -28.19
C GLY A 548 -8.90 -2.11 -27.50
N GLY A 549 -7.76 -2.74 -27.72
CA GLY A 549 -7.48 -4.02 -27.09
C GLY A 549 -6.00 -4.30 -26.97
N LEU A 550 -5.63 -5.05 -25.93
CA LEU A 550 -4.37 -5.79 -25.93
C LEU A 550 -4.39 -6.65 -27.19
N GLY A 551 -3.56 -6.31 -28.17
CA GLY A 551 -3.34 -7.22 -29.30
C GLY A 551 -3.05 -8.58 -28.70
N LYS A 552 -3.81 -9.62 -29.09
CA LYS A 552 -3.58 -11.00 -28.64
C LYS A 552 -2.07 -11.21 -28.72
N SER A 553 -1.39 -11.33 -27.58
CA SER A 553 0.01 -11.69 -27.60
C SER A 553 0.04 -13.02 -28.34
N ASN A 554 0.71 -13.07 -29.47
CA ASN A 554 1.01 -14.35 -30.10
C ASN A 554 1.83 -15.09 -29.05
N GLY A 555 1.18 -16.02 -28.36
CA GLY A 555 1.76 -16.84 -27.31
C GLY A 555 2.75 -17.80 -27.94
N ASN A 556 3.93 -17.28 -28.28
CA ASN A 556 5.16 -18.04 -28.41
C ASN A 556 6.05 -17.59 -27.24
N ARG A 557 5.83 -18.22 -26.08
CA ARG A 557 6.85 -18.36 -25.04
C ARG A 557 6.98 -19.84 -24.74
#